data_AF-A0A416SV63-F1
#
_entry.id   AF-A0A416SV63-F1
#
_cell.length_a   1.000
_cell.length_b   1.000
_cell.length_c   1.000
_cell.angle_alpha   90.00
_cell.angle_beta   90.00
_cell.angle_gamma   90.00
#
_symmetry.space_group_name_H-M   'P 1'
#
loop_
_entity.id
_entity.type
_entity.pdbx_description
1 polymer ?
#
loop_
_entity_poly.entity_id
_entity_poly.type
_entity_poly.pdbx_seq_one_letter_code
_entity_poly.pdbx_strand_id
1 'polypeptide(L)'
;MQNTWIEEFYNETNADNRLRILNDNKDNSELDSFREKLWIARYGKRKPKKDKFVGYLMEMKYLSEGNSVDISGSKRKQLYEIINGLCLLNSDEIQDEKREILFLELKNVFFKFIEVSKNGRGFTSAVFGMGQLSDEGIAKKIAEQISAIAFSTPHAFNLDKEFSILQKAALVAYREKYPNREHFLTK
;
A
#
# COMPACT_ATOMS: atom_id res chain seq x y z
N MET A 1 -22.16 -14.69 -10.92
CA MET A 1 -21.92 -14.78 -9.47
C MET A 1 -20.77 -13.82 -9.18
N GLN A 2 -20.96 -12.80 -8.34
CA GLN A 2 -19.81 -12.06 -7.81
C GLN A 2 -18.86 -13.09 -7.19
N ASN A 3 -17.58 -13.04 -7.53
CA ASN A 3 -16.58 -13.93 -6.95
C ASN A 3 -16.37 -13.50 -5.49
N THR A 4 -17.25 -13.95 -4.59
CA THR A 4 -17.30 -13.53 -3.19
C THR A 4 -15.95 -13.72 -2.47
N TRP A 5 -15.20 -14.76 -2.84
CA TRP A 5 -13.88 -15.03 -2.28
C TRP A 5 -12.83 -13.97 -2.67
N ILE A 6 -12.95 -13.34 -3.85
CA ILE A 6 -12.02 -12.28 -4.30
C ILE A 6 -12.17 -11.06 -3.40
N GLU A 7 -13.42 -10.67 -3.13
CA GLU A 7 -13.73 -9.57 -2.22
C GLU A 7 -13.23 -9.89 -0.80
N GLU A 8 -13.45 -11.12 -0.31
CA GLU A 8 -12.93 -11.58 0.98
C GLU A 8 -11.39 -11.50 1.03
N PHE A 9 -10.71 -12.02 0.01
CA PHE A 9 -9.25 -12.07 -0.08
C PHE A 9 -8.58 -10.69 -0.08
N TYR A 10 -9.15 -9.72 -0.80
CA TYR A 10 -8.59 -8.37 -0.90
C TYR A 10 -9.02 -7.43 0.22
N ASN A 11 -10.06 -7.77 1.00
CA ASN A 11 -10.46 -7.02 2.19
C ASN A 11 -9.83 -7.56 3.49
N GLU A 12 -9.42 -8.82 3.52
CA GLU A 12 -8.69 -9.41 4.65
C GLU A 12 -7.24 -8.89 4.72
N THR A 13 -6.78 -8.48 5.89
CA THR A 13 -5.43 -7.93 6.13
C THR A 13 -4.54 -8.85 6.95
N ASN A 14 -5.11 -9.89 7.57
CA ASN A 14 -4.36 -10.96 8.21
C ASN A 14 -3.78 -11.92 7.15
N ALA A 15 -2.46 -11.96 7.03
CA ALA A 15 -1.79 -12.75 6.00
C ALA A 15 -2.07 -14.26 6.09
N ASP A 16 -2.23 -14.84 7.29
CA ASP A 16 -2.54 -16.27 7.41
C ASP A 16 -3.95 -16.57 6.87
N ASN A 17 -4.94 -15.72 7.18
CA ASN A 17 -6.29 -15.86 6.64
C ASN A 17 -6.32 -15.64 5.12
N ARG A 18 -5.62 -14.63 4.60
CA ARG A 18 -5.49 -14.39 3.15
C ARG A 18 -4.91 -15.61 2.43
N LEU A 19 -3.86 -16.22 3.01
CA LEU A 19 -3.23 -17.42 2.44
C LEU A 19 -4.21 -18.60 2.39
N ARG A 20 -5.03 -18.78 3.43
CA ARG A 20 -6.09 -19.80 3.45
C ARG A 20 -7.08 -19.57 2.31
N ILE A 21 -7.64 -18.36 2.19
CA ILE A 21 -8.60 -18.02 1.14
C ILE A 21 -7.99 -18.26 -0.25
N LEU A 22 -6.74 -17.83 -0.47
CA LEU A 22 -6.03 -18.03 -1.74
C LEU A 22 -5.85 -19.50 -2.09
N ASN A 23 -5.48 -20.34 -1.12
CA ASN A 23 -5.29 -21.78 -1.33
C ASN A 23 -6.60 -22.53 -1.58
N ASP A 24 -7.67 -22.14 -0.88
CA ASP A 24 -8.99 -22.78 -1.00
C ASP A 24 -9.66 -22.49 -2.35
N ASN A 25 -9.21 -21.46 -3.08
CA ASN A 25 -9.80 -21.00 -4.34
C ASN A 25 -8.84 -21.07 -5.54
N LYS A 26 -7.77 -21.87 -5.45
CA LYS A 26 -6.83 -22.07 -6.57
C LYS A 26 -7.55 -22.71 -7.77
N ASP A 27 -7.41 -22.08 -8.93
CA ASP A 27 -7.96 -22.58 -10.20
C ASP A 27 -6.89 -22.85 -11.26
N ASN A 28 -5.60 -22.60 -10.96
CA ASN A 28 -4.45 -22.73 -11.88
C ASN A 28 -4.59 -21.92 -13.19
N SER A 29 -5.44 -20.89 -13.20
CA SER A 29 -5.54 -19.96 -14.31
C SER A 29 -4.30 -19.07 -14.40
N GLU A 30 -4.18 -18.35 -15.51
CA GLU A 30 -3.15 -17.32 -15.66
C GLU A 30 -3.32 -16.20 -14.60
N LEU A 31 -4.55 -15.89 -14.21
CA LEU A 31 -4.84 -14.89 -13.18
C LEU A 31 -4.46 -15.39 -11.78
N ASP A 32 -4.69 -16.67 -11.48
CA ASP A 32 -4.22 -17.30 -10.24
C ASP A 32 -2.70 -17.32 -10.16
N SER A 33 -2.02 -17.68 -11.26
CA SER A 33 -0.56 -17.60 -11.37
C SER A 33 -0.04 -16.17 -11.12
N PHE A 34 -0.75 -15.16 -11.58
CA PHE A 34 -0.40 -13.76 -11.34
C PHE A 34 -0.63 -13.36 -9.86
N ARG A 35 -1.72 -13.80 -9.22
CA ARG A 35 -1.94 -13.60 -7.77
C ARG A 35 -0.86 -14.28 -6.94
N GLU A 36 -0.46 -15.49 -7.29
CA GLU A 36 0.64 -16.21 -6.61
C GLU A 36 1.97 -15.48 -6.79
N LYS A 37 2.25 -14.92 -7.98
CA LYS A 37 3.43 -14.05 -8.20
C LYS A 37 3.44 -12.85 -7.25
N LEU A 38 2.33 -12.14 -7.12
CA LEU A 38 2.21 -11.01 -6.19
C LEU A 38 2.34 -11.45 -4.73
N TRP A 39 1.71 -12.59 -4.37
CA TRP A 39 1.84 -13.19 -3.04
C TRP A 39 3.31 -13.46 -2.68
N ILE A 40 4.05 -14.10 -3.59
CA ILE A 40 5.47 -14.40 -3.40
C ILE A 40 6.30 -13.11 -3.32
N ALA A 41 5.99 -12.10 -4.13
CA ALA A 41 6.68 -10.81 -4.07
C ALA A 41 6.47 -10.13 -2.70
N ARG A 42 5.25 -10.20 -2.16
CA ARG A 42 4.88 -9.55 -0.90
C ARG A 42 5.34 -10.30 0.35
N TYR A 43 5.05 -11.60 0.44
CA TYR A 43 5.26 -12.42 1.65
C TYR A 43 6.31 -13.51 1.50
N GLY A 44 6.66 -13.89 0.27
CA GLY A 44 7.56 -15.00 -0.03
C GLY A 44 6.84 -16.34 -0.22
N LYS A 45 7.60 -17.40 -0.52
CA LYS A 45 7.08 -18.75 -0.82
C LYS A 45 6.62 -19.55 0.39
N ARG A 46 6.93 -19.10 1.60
CA ARG A 46 6.64 -19.81 2.87
C ARG A 46 5.57 -19.06 3.64
N LYS A 47 5.22 -19.58 4.82
CA LYS A 47 4.31 -18.90 5.77
C LYS A 47 4.69 -17.42 5.91
N PRO A 48 3.72 -16.48 5.78
CA PRO A 48 4.00 -15.05 5.82
C PRO A 48 4.64 -14.67 7.16
N LYS A 49 5.80 -13.99 7.10
CA LYS A 49 6.50 -13.47 8.28
C LYS A 49 6.64 -11.96 8.27
N LYS A 50 6.88 -11.38 7.10
CA LYS A 50 7.04 -9.95 6.87
C LYS A 50 6.27 -9.57 5.62
N ASP A 51 5.62 -8.42 5.68
CA ASP A 51 4.95 -7.81 4.53
C ASP A 51 5.93 -6.85 3.85
N LYS A 52 6.53 -7.29 2.73
CA LYS A 52 7.51 -6.46 2.01
C LYS A 52 6.86 -5.24 1.37
N PHE A 53 5.60 -5.33 0.95
CA PHE A 53 4.92 -4.21 0.29
C PHE A 53 4.65 -3.09 1.28
N VAL A 54 4.20 -3.43 2.51
CA VAL A 54 4.14 -2.45 3.60
C VAL A 54 5.53 -1.91 3.94
N GLY A 55 6.56 -2.76 3.90
CA GLY A 55 7.96 -2.33 4.03
C GLY A 55 8.35 -1.23 3.04
N TYR A 56 8.02 -1.39 1.76
CA TYR A 56 8.25 -0.37 0.74
C TYR A 56 7.47 0.93 1.00
N LEU A 57 6.22 0.85 1.49
CA LEU A 57 5.49 2.07 1.89
C LEU A 57 6.16 2.77 3.08
N MET A 58 6.74 2.02 4.02
CA MET A 58 7.49 2.59 5.13
C MET A 58 8.81 3.22 4.67
N GLU A 59 9.48 2.64 3.68
CA GLU A 59 10.66 3.22 3.04
C GLU A 59 10.32 4.51 2.30
N MET A 60 9.21 4.54 1.53
CA MET A 60 8.68 5.77 0.92
C MET A 60 8.40 6.85 1.96
N LYS A 61 7.76 6.48 3.07
CA LYS A 61 7.49 7.39 4.18
C LYS A 61 8.78 7.99 4.72
N TYR A 62 9.79 7.17 5.00
CA TYR A 62 11.07 7.65 5.52
C TYR A 62 11.80 8.56 4.52
N LEU A 63 11.75 8.22 3.23
CA LEU A 63 12.29 9.07 2.16
C LEU A 63 11.63 10.45 2.12
N SER A 64 10.31 10.50 2.31
CA SER A 64 9.53 11.73 2.32
C SER A 64 9.79 12.63 3.54
N GLU A 65 10.15 12.03 4.69
CA GLU A 65 10.47 12.75 5.92
C GLU A 65 11.93 13.24 5.97
N GLY A 66 12.78 12.73 5.06
CA GLY A 66 14.20 13.08 5.01
C GLY A 66 14.45 14.41 4.31
N ASN A 67 14.86 15.44 5.06
CA ASN A 67 15.16 16.80 4.57
C ASN A 67 16.43 16.93 3.69
N SER A 68 17.13 15.84 3.38
CA SER A 68 18.34 15.89 2.54
C SER A 68 18.02 16.07 1.06
N VAL A 69 18.72 16.97 0.38
CA VAL A 69 18.71 17.08 -1.08
C VAL A 69 19.34 15.82 -1.68
N ASP A 70 18.76 15.24 -2.74
CA ASP A 70 19.26 14.01 -3.38
C ASP A 70 20.50 14.28 -4.27
N ILE A 71 21.57 14.80 -3.68
CA ILE A 71 22.80 15.20 -4.40
C ILE A 71 23.48 13.99 -5.05
N SER A 72 23.37 12.80 -4.46
CA SER A 72 24.04 11.58 -4.93
C SER A 72 23.15 10.65 -5.78
N GLY A 73 21.88 11.01 -6.03
CA GLY A 73 20.91 10.14 -6.72
C GLY A 73 20.50 8.89 -5.93
N SER A 74 20.87 8.82 -4.65
CA SER A 74 20.58 7.68 -3.77
C SER A 74 19.08 7.53 -3.52
N LYS A 75 18.35 8.64 -3.36
CA LYS A 75 16.88 8.58 -3.18
C LYS A 75 16.22 8.09 -4.46
N ARG A 76 16.64 8.59 -5.63
CA ARG A 76 16.10 8.12 -6.91
C ARG A 76 16.31 6.63 -7.14
N LYS A 77 17.50 6.11 -6.79
CA LYS A 77 17.77 4.66 -6.86
C LYS A 77 16.83 3.86 -5.97
N GLN A 78 16.63 4.29 -4.71
CA GLN A 78 15.71 3.64 -3.78
C GLN A 78 14.26 3.68 -4.29
N LEU A 79 13.83 4.78 -4.92
CA LEU A 79 12.50 4.86 -5.53
C LEU A 79 12.32 3.84 -6.67
N TYR A 80 13.34 3.61 -7.50
CA TYR A 80 13.27 2.55 -8.51
C TYR A 80 13.25 1.14 -7.91
N GLU A 81 13.96 0.90 -6.79
CA GLU A 81 13.86 -0.36 -6.04
C GLU A 81 12.44 -0.58 -5.50
N ILE A 82 11.79 0.48 -5.02
CA ILE A 82 10.39 0.46 -4.57
C ILE A 82 9.42 0.21 -5.73
N ILE A 83 9.57 0.90 -6.86
CA ILE A 83 8.76 0.67 -8.07
C ILE A 83 8.81 -0.80 -8.49
N ASN A 84 10.02 -1.37 -8.56
CA ASN A 84 10.22 -2.77 -8.92
C ASN A 84 9.63 -3.71 -7.86
N GLY A 85 9.87 -3.43 -6.58
CA GLY A 85 9.40 -4.23 -5.46
C GLY A 85 7.88 -4.29 -5.34
N LEU A 86 7.20 -3.17 -5.60
CA LEU A 86 5.73 -3.06 -5.64
C LEU A 86 5.11 -3.51 -6.97
N CYS A 87 5.93 -4.03 -7.91
CA CYS A 87 5.50 -4.47 -9.22
C CYS A 87 4.80 -3.38 -10.07
N LEU A 88 5.22 -2.12 -9.92
CA LEU A 88 4.61 -0.97 -10.62
C LEU A 88 5.19 -0.76 -12.03
N LEU A 89 6.39 -1.29 -12.29
CA LEU A 89 7.07 -1.15 -13.58
C LEU A 89 6.19 -1.69 -14.71
N ASN A 90 5.96 -0.87 -15.73
CA ASN A 90 5.13 -1.18 -16.90
C ASN A 90 3.73 -1.71 -16.53
N SER A 91 3.18 -1.28 -15.38
CA SER A 91 1.80 -1.60 -14.99
C SER A 91 0.76 -1.06 -15.98
N ASP A 92 1.17 -0.15 -16.87
CA ASP A 92 0.37 0.35 -17.99
C ASP A 92 0.35 -0.58 -19.23
N GLU A 93 1.25 -1.56 -19.29
CA GLU A 93 1.39 -2.48 -20.43
C GLU A 93 0.84 -3.88 -20.12
N ILE A 94 0.47 -4.15 -18.87
CA ILE A 94 -0.16 -5.41 -18.48
C ILE A 94 -1.65 -5.42 -18.84
N GLN A 95 -2.14 -6.63 -19.16
CA GLN A 95 -3.54 -6.93 -19.44
C GLN A 95 -4.47 -6.43 -18.32
N ASP A 96 -5.65 -5.92 -18.69
CA ASP A 96 -6.58 -5.23 -17.79
C ASP A 96 -6.94 -6.05 -16.54
N GLU A 97 -7.17 -7.35 -16.67
CA GLU A 97 -7.51 -8.22 -15.54
C GLU A 97 -6.34 -8.38 -14.56
N LYS A 98 -5.10 -8.41 -15.07
CA LYS A 98 -3.89 -8.42 -14.21
C LYS A 98 -3.66 -7.06 -13.57
N ARG A 99 -3.95 -5.97 -14.28
CA ARG A 99 -3.88 -4.62 -13.71
C ARG A 99 -4.87 -4.46 -12.56
N GLU A 100 -6.08 -4.98 -12.70
CA GLU A 100 -7.07 -4.97 -11.62
C GLU A 100 -6.60 -5.79 -10.41
N ILE A 101 -6.01 -6.98 -10.63
CA ILE A 101 -5.40 -7.78 -9.55
C ILE A 101 -4.30 -7.00 -8.82
N LEU A 102 -3.41 -6.31 -9.55
CA LEU A 102 -2.37 -5.48 -8.95
C LEU A 102 -2.97 -4.31 -8.16
N PHE A 103 -3.96 -3.61 -8.72
CA PHE A 103 -4.67 -2.53 -8.05
C PHE A 103 -5.30 -3.00 -6.73
N LEU A 104 -6.00 -4.13 -6.73
CA LEU A 104 -6.63 -4.70 -5.53
C LEU A 104 -5.58 -5.12 -4.49
N GLU A 105 -4.45 -5.69 -4.93
CA GLU A 105 -3.35 -6.03 -4.03
C GLU A 105 -2.76 -4.77 -3.37
N LEU A 106 -2.49 -3.71 -4.15
CA LEU A 106 -1.99 -2.43 -3.62
C LEU A 106 -3.01 -1.75 -2.69
N LYS A 107 -4.32 -1.83 -3.00
CA LYS A 107 -5.38 -1.34 -2.11
C LYS A 107 -5.32 -2.05 -0.76
N ASN A 108 -5.15 -3.37 -0.77
CA ASN A 108 -4.97 -4.18 0.44
C ASN A 108 -3.69 -3.80 1.22
N VAL A 109 -2.59 -3.48 0.54
CA VAL A 109 -1.38 -2.96 1.20
C VAL A 109 -1.70 -1.69 1.98
N PHE A 110 -2.45 -0.75 1.39
CA PHE A 110 -2.87 0.46 2.10
C PHE A 110 -3.82 0.17 3.26
N PHE A 111 -4.72 -0.80 3.16
CA PHE A 111 -5.49 -1.24 4.33
C PHE A 111 -4.59 -1.72 5.46
N LYS A 112 -3.58 -2.55 5.14
CA LYS A 112 -2.63 -3.01 6.15
C LYS A 112 -1.82 -1.87 6.73
N PHE A 113 -1.34 -0.94 5.88
CA PHE A 113 -0.63 0.26 6.31
C PHE A 113 -1.45 1.10 7.28
N ILE A 114 -2.73 1.36 6.97
CA ILE A 114 -3.64 2.11 7.84
C ILE A 114 -3.83 1.39 9.18
N GLU A 115 -4.07 0.07 9.16
CA GLU A 115 -4.25 -0.75 10.37
C GLU A 115 -3.02 -0.71 11.27
N VAL A 116 -1.80 -0.91 10.73
CA VAL A 116 -0.58 -0.90 11.53
C VAL A 116 -0.23 0.50 12.02
N SER A 117 -0.49 1.54 11.22
CA SER A 117 -0.26 2.94 11.59
C SER A 117 -1.15 3.34 12.76
N LYS A 118 -2.47 3.05 12.71
CA LYS A 118 -3.42 3.34 13.80
C LYS A 118 -3.00 2.78 15.15
N ASN A 119 -2.44 1.58 15.15
CA ASN A 119 -2.01 0.87 16.36
C ASN A 119 -0.59 1.24 16.80
N GLY A 120 0.13 2.05 16.02
CA GLY A 120 1.49 2.48 16.30
C GLY A 120 1.57 3.48 17.46
N ARG A 121 2.70 3.48 18.17
CA ARG A 121 2.96 4.38 19.32
C ARG A 121 2.70 5.85 19.00
N GLY A 122 2.96 6.30 17.77
CA GLY A 122 2.71 7.68 17.33
C GLY A 122 1.22 8.08 17.24
N PHE A 123 0.29 7.13 17.42
CA PHE A 123 -1.16 7.35 17.40
C PHE A 123 -1.82 6.97 18.73
N THR A 124 -1.26 6.00 19.45
CA THR A 124 -1.82 5.44 20.69
C THR A 124 -1.18 5.95 21.99
N SER A 125 -0.03 6.65 21.92
CA SER A 125 0.64 7.17 23.11
C SER A 125 0.17 8.58 23.49
N ALA A 126 -0.04 8.79 24.80
CA ALA A 126 -0.26 10.11 25.37
C ALA A 126 1.07 10.88 25.36
N VAL A 127 1.29 11.68 24.31
CA VAL A 127 2.43 12.61 24.27
C VAL A 127 2.10 13.74 25.25
N PHE A 128 2.83 13.81 26.36
CA PHE A 128 2.76 14.89 27.37
C PHE A 128 1.34 15.31 27.80
N GLY A 129 0.54 14.35 28.29
CA GLY A 129 -0.75 14.66 28.92
C GLY A 129 -1.92 14.97 27.97
N MET A 130 -1.72 14.90 26.65
CA MET A 130 -2.76 15.19 25.65
C MET A 130 -3.64 13.99 25.24
N GLY A 131 -3.51 12.84 25.92
CA GLY A 131 -4.32 11.65 25.62
C GLY A 131 -4.04 11.05 24.24
N GLN A 132 -4.87 10.09 23.81
CA GLN A 132 -4.82 9.51 22.46
C GLN A 132 -5.39 10.50 21.43
N LEU A 133 -4.92 10.42 20.18
CA LEU A 133 -5.49 11.23 19.10
C LEU A 133 -6.97 10.90 18.89
N SER A 134 -7.77 11.92 18.58
CA SER A 134 -9.15 11.72 18.12
C SER A 134 -9.18 10.95 16.79
N ASP A 135 -10.30 10.32 16.46
CA ASP A 135 -10.48 9.62 15.18
C ASP A 135 -10.22 10.53 13.97
N GLU A 136 -10.53 11.81 14.10
CA GLU A 136 -10.23 12.83 13.09
C GLU A 136 -8.73 13.12 13.01
N GLY A 137 -8.06 13.30 14.15
CA GLY A 137 -6.60 13.49 14.19
C GLY A 137 -5.84 12.29 13.64
N ILE A 138 -6.29 11.07 13.93
CA ILE A 138 -5.76 9.83 13.33
C ILE A 138 -5.97 9.85 11.82
N ALA A 139 -7.18 10.16 11.34
CA ALA A 139 -7.49 10.20 9.92
C ALA A 139 -6.64 11.23 9.15
N LYS A 140 -6.46 12.42 9.72
CA LYS A 140 -5.62 13.48 9.17
C LYS A 140 -4.16 13.06 9.07
N LYS A 141 -3.58 12.54 10.17
CA LYS A 141 -2.18 12.11 10.20
C LYS A 141 -1.90 10.94 9.25
N ILE A 142 -2.85 10.02 9.08
CA ILE A 142 -2.74 8.95 8.08
C ILE A 142 -2.85 9.52 6.65
N ALA A 143 -3.74 10.49 6.41
CA ALA A 143 -3.82 11.16 5.12
C ALA A 143 -2.53 11.88 4.76
N GLU A 144 -1.88 12.57 5.71
CA GLU A 144 -0.58 13.23 5.51
C GLU A 144 0.50 12.21 5.10
N GLN A 145 0.56 11.06 5.77
CA GLN A 145 1.49 9.98 5.41
C GLN A 145 1.21 9.41 4.03
N ILE A 146 -0.06 9.13 3.71
CA ILE A 146 -0.45 8.62 2.39
C ILE A 146 -0.18 9.66 1.29
N SER A 147 -0.43 10.94 1.56
CA SER A 147 -0.14 12.06 0.66
C SER A 147 1.34 12.08 0.28
N ALA A 148 2.21 11.98 1.29
CA ALA A 148 3.65 11.96 1.10
C ALA A 148 4.13 10.72 0.32
N ILE A 149 3.60 9.54 0.63
CA ILE A 149 3.99 8.26 0.01
C ILE A 149 3.53 8.15 -1.43
N ALA A 150 2.25 8.43 -1.70
CA ALA A 150 1.63 8.13 -2.98
C ALA A 150 1.66 9.32 -3.95
N PHE A 151 1.71 10.56 -3.46
CA PHE A 151 1.53 11.75 -4.30
C PHE A 151 2.75 12.66 -4.28
N SER A 152 3.06 13.27 -3.13
CA SER A 152 4.08 14.33 -3.07
C SER A 152 5.49 13.82 -3.39
N THR A 153 5.89 12.65 -2.89
CA THR A 153 7.22 12.08 -3.17
C THR A 153 7.35 11.65 -4.63
N PRO A 154 6.44 10.84 -5.20
CA PRO A 154 6.49 10.54 -6.64
C PRO A 154 6.52 11.79 -7.52
N HIS A 155 5.70 12.79 -7.22
CA HIS A 155 5.67 14.05 -7.96
C HIS A 155 7.01 14.79 -7.93
N ALA A 156 7.62 14.91 -6.74
CA ALA A 156 8.92 15.57 -6.57
C ALA A 156 10.05 14.91 -7.39
N PHE A 157 9.92 13.63 -7.76
CA PHE A 157 10.89 12.89 -8.56
C PHE A 157 10.46 12.68 -10.02
N ASN A 158 9.34 13.27 -10.45
CA ASN A 158 8.71 13.10 -11.77
C ASN A 158 8.39 11.63 -12.08
N LEU A 159 7.83 10.90 -11.10
CA LEU A 159 7.47 9.48 -11.19
C LEU A 159 5.96 9.26 -11.12
N ASP A 160 5.14 10.29 -11.36
CA ASP A 160 3.68 10.21 -11.28
C ASP A 160 3.10 9.11 -12.18
N LYS A 161 3.70 8.91 -13.37
CA LYS A 161 3.25 7.87 -14.30
C LYS A 161 3.45 6.48 -13.73
N GLU A 162 4.65 6.19 -13.23
CA GLU A 162 5.03 4.90 -12.63
C GLU A 162 4.21 4.60 -11.37
N PHE A 163 3.81 5.64 -10.63
CA PHE A 163 3.04 5.51 -9.39
C PHE A 163 1.53 5.60 -9.58
N SER A 164 1.02 5.80 -10.79
CA SER A 164 -0.40 6.07 -11.07
C SER A 164 -1.36 5.02 -10.47
N ILE A 165 -1.04 3.73 -10.59
CA ILE A 165 -1.86 2.66 -10.00
C ILE A 165 -1.78 2.63 -8.46
N LEU A 166 -0.62 2.97 -7.89
CA LEU A 166 -0.45 3.10 -6.44
C LEU A 166 -1.23 4.31 -5.90
N GLN A 167 -1.20 5.44 -6.61
CA GLN A 167 -1.99 6.64 -6.31
C GLN A 167 -3.49 6.34 -6.28
N LYS A 168 -3.99 5.62 -7.30
CA LYS A 168 -5.38 5.18 -7.35
C LYS A 168 -5.72 4.26 -6.17
N ALA A 169 -4.86 3.27 -5.88
CA ALA A 169 -5.05 2.34 -4.78
C ALA A 169 -5.08 3.04 -3.41
N ALA A 170 -4.16 3.99 -3.18
CA ALA A 170 -4.07 4.80 -1.98
C ALA A 170 -5.36 5.61 -1.74
N LEU A 171 -5.83 6.29 -2.78
CA LEU A 171 -7.03 7.11 -2.74
C LEU A 171 -8.28 6.28 -2.40
N VAL A 172 -8.46 5.15 -3.10
CA VAL A 172 -9.62 4.27 -2.87
C VAL A 172 -9.55 3.64 -1.47
N ALA A 173 -8.39 3.13 -1.05
CA ALA A 173 -8.22 2.56 0.28
C ALA A 173 -8.53 3.58 1.40
N TYR A 174 -8.07 4.83 1.25
CA TYR A 174 -8.33 5.88 2.23
C TYR A 174 -9.81 6.25 2.28
N ARG A 175 -10.48 6.44 1.13
CA ARG A 175 -11.91 6.73 1.06
C ARG A 175 -12.76 5.65 1.74
N GLU A 176 -12.42 4.39 1.53
CA GLU A 176 -13.12 3.26 2.15
C GLU A 176 -12.92 3.22 3.67
N LYS A 177 -11.69 3.47 4.17
CA LYS A 177 -11.41 3.47 5.62
C LYS A 177 -11.87 4.75 6.33
N TYR A 178 -11.99 5.86 5.62
CA TYR A 178 -12.34 7.17 6.14
C TYR A 178 -13.32 7.92 5.22
N PRO A 179 -14.60 7.50 5.20
CA PRO A 179 -15.62 8.15 4.38
C PRO A 179 -15.72 9.65 4.68
N ASN A 180 -15.92 10.47 3.64
CA ASN A 180 -16.05 11.94 3.70
C ASN A 180 -14.80 12.71 4.21
N ARG A 181 -13.65 12.03 4.35
CA ARG A 181 -12.40 12.65 4.85
C ARG A 181 -11.32 12.81 3.78
N GLU A 182 -11.65 12.60 2.51
CA GLU A 182 -10.70 12.75 1.40
C GLU A 182 -10.03 14.13 1.36
N HIS A 183 -10.70 15.18 1.85
CA HIS A 183 -10.15 16.54 1.91
C HIS A 183 -8.86 16.66 2.75
N PHE A 184 -8.52 15.65 3.57
CA PHE A 184 -7.22 15.60 4.24
C PHE A 184 -6.08 15.10 3.34
N LEU A 185 -6.37 14.49 2.19
CA LEU A 185 -5.35 14.07 1.23
C LEU A 185 -4.89 15.26 0.37
N THR A 186 -3.58 15.46 0.31
CA THR A 186 -2.93 16.35 -0.63
C THR A 186 -2.43 15.50 -1.81
N LYS A 187 -3.09 15.67 -2.96
CA LYS A 187 -2.84 14.90 -4.18
C LYS A 187 -2.01 15.71 -5.16
#